data_AF-A0A285HZH7-F1
#
_entry.id   AF-A0A285HZH7-F1
#
_cell.length_a   1.000
_cell.length_b   1.000
_cell.length_c   1.000
_cell.angle_alpha   90.00
_cell.angle_beta   90.00
_cell.angle_gamma   90.00
#
_symmetry.space_group_name_H-M   'P 1'
#
loop_
_entity.id
_entity.type
_entity.pdbx_description
1 polymer ?
#
loop_
_entity_poly.entity_id
_entity_poly.type
_entity_poly.pdbx_seq_one_letter_code
_entity_poly.pdbx_strand_id
1 'polypeptide(L)'
;MKQERVDKVVRRVSGAERTFAARHPAFSDPIRASLGKLRDSLERAHDKSDLATEREWSTYMASLDQGLAELDVEVSRAAEGRAARSVEDVLAHHTSALEEAGWRLQFSLTKS
;
A
#
# COMPACT_ATOMS: atom_id res chain seq x y z
N MET A 1 -15.41 -13.52 -6.42
CA MET A 1 -14.39 -13.65 -5.36
C MET A 1 -13.13 -12.81 -5.65
N LYS A 2 -12.47 -12.95 -6.82
CA LYS A 2 -11.34 -12.07 -7.21
C LYS A 2 -11.65 -10.57 -7.15
N GLN A 3 -12.68 -10.12 -7.88
CA GLN A 3 -12.98 -8.69 -7.99
C GLN A 3 -13.21 -8.04 -6.61
N GLU A 4 -13.91 -8.73 -5.71
CA GLU A 4 -14.14 -8.24 -4.35
C GLU A 4 -12.83 -8.05 -3.56
N ARG A 5 -11.86 -8.96 -3.74
CA ARG A 5 -10.54 -8.88 -3.09
C ARG A 5 -9.72 -7.71 -3.65
N VAL A 6 -9.70 -7.54 -4.97
CA VAL A 6 -9.10 -6.37 -5.63
C VAL A 6 -9.73 -5.07 -5.13
N ASP A 7 -11.06 -4.99 -5.13
CA ASP A 7 -11.79 -3.80 -4.67
C ASP A 7 -11.49 -3.48 -3.20
N LYS A 8 -11.31 -4.50 -2.34
CA LYS A 8 -10.92 -4.30 -0.94
C LYS A 8 -9.55 -3.63 -0.83
N VAL A 9 -8.56 -4.10 -1.57
CA VAL A 9 -7.21 -3.49 -1.60
C VAL A 9 -7.27 -2.06 -2.13
N VAL A 10 -7.92 -1.85 -3.28
CA VAL A 10 -8.10 -0.53 -3.90
C VAL A 10 -8.75 0.46 -2.93
N ARG A 11 -9.80 0.03 -2.22
CA ARG A 11 -10.47 0.87 -1.21
C ARG A 11 -9.55 1.24 -0.05
N ARG A 12 -8.67 0.34 0.41
CA ARG A 12 -7.74 0.63 1.53
C ARG A 12 -6.67 1.62 1.11
N VAL A 13 -6.02 1.38 -0.02
CA VAL A 13 -4.98 2.29 -0.54
C VAL A 13 -5.58 3.67 -0.84
N SER A 14 -6.75 3.74 -1.47
CA SER A 14 -7.41 5.02 -1.77
C SER A 14 -7.92 5.74 -0.51
N GLY A 15 -8.29 4.99 0.53
CA GLY A 15 -8.65 5.55 1.84
C GLY A 15 -7.44 6.16 2.54
N ALA A 16 -6.30 5.47 2.53
CA ALA A 16 -5.03 5.97 3.04
C ALA A 16 -4.59 7.21 2.26
N GLU A 17 -4.63 7.18 0.93
CA GLU A 17 -4.30 8.31 0.05
C GLU A 17 -5.04 9.59 0.44
N ARG A 18 -6.37 9.52 0.53
CA ARG A 18 -7.20 10.67 0.94
C ARG A 18 -6.84 11.17 2.33
N THR A 19 -6.62 10.25 3.26
CA THR A 19 -6.30 10.58 4.65
C THR A 19 -4.95 11.28 4.76
N PHE A 20 -3.92 10.75 4.10
CA PHE A 20 -2.56 11.27 4.17
C PHE A 20 -2.47 12.62 3.46
N ALA A 21 -3.07 12.75 2.28
CA ALA A 21 -3.07 14.01 1.52
C ALA A 21 -3.83 15.13 2.27
N ALA A 22 -4.87 14.79 3.04
CA ALA A 22 -5.59 15.76 3.87
C ALA A 22 -4.78 16.20 5.10
N ARG A 23 -4.01 15.28 5.72
CA ARG A 23 -3.15 15.59 6.88
C ARG A 23 -1.88 16.35 6.50
N HIS A 24 -1.39 16.16 5.27
CA HIS A 24 -0.16 16.78 4.78
C HIS A 24 -0.41 17.56 3.49
N PRO A 25 -1.14 18.71 3.51
CA PRO A 25 -1.52 19.44 2.29
C PRO A 25 -0.33 19.84 1.40
N ALA A 26 0.80 20.22 2.02
CA ALA A 26 2.02 20.60 1.32
C ALA A 26 2.63 19.44 0.50
N PHE A 27 2.31 18.19 0.84
CA PHE A 27 2.80 16.97 0.19
C PHE A 27 1.66 16.19 -0.48
N SER A 28 0.49 16.81 -0.68
CA SER A 28 -0.69 16.10 -1.20
C SER A 28 -0.47 15.50 -2.58
N ASP A 29 0.24 16.19 -3.48
CA ASP A 29 0.54 15.70 -4.82
C ASP A 29 1.51 14.50 -4.85
N PRO A 30 2.69 14.54 -4.18
CA PRO A 30 3.56 13.36 -4.11
C PRO A 30 2.88 12.17 -3.41
N ILE A 31 2.06 12.40 -2.39
CA ILE A 31 1.28 11.35 -1.73
C ILE A 31 0.31 10.68 -2.72
N ARG A 32 -0.51 11.48 -3.42
CA ARG A 32 -1.48 10.99 -4.42
C ARG A 32 -0.78 10.22 -5.53
N ALA A 33 0.34 10.75 -6.04
CA ALA A 33 1.09 10.10 -7.10
C ALA A 33 1.65 8.74 -6.67
N SER A 34 2.26 8.66 -5.49
CA SER A 34 2.88 7.42 -4.99
C SER A 34 1.85 6.36 -4.63
N LEU A 35 0.76 6.72 -3.93
CA LEU A 35 -0.28 5.76 -3.57
C LEU A 35 -1.18 5.38 -4.77
N GLY A 36 -1.32 6.26 -5.76
CA GLY A 36 -1.92 5.93 -7.04
C GLY A 36 -1.15 4.84 -7.77
N LYS A 37 0.19 4.99 -7.88
CA LYS A 37 1.06 3.94 -8.46
C LYS A 37 0.99 2.63 -7.69
N LEU A 38 1.00 2.69 -6.35
CA LEU A 38 0.86 1.51 -5.50
C LEU A 38 -0.48 0.80 -5.77
N ARG A 39 -1.59 1.55 -5.83
CA ARG A 39 -2.92 1.01 -6.12
C ARG A 39 -2.91 0.26 -7.47
N ASP A 40 -2.44 0.91 -8.52
CA ASP A 40 -2.42 0.32 -9.87
C ASP A 40 -1.55 -0.95 -9.92
N SER A 41 -0.44 -0.97 -9.17
CA SER A 41 0.42 -2.16 -9.11
C SER A 41 -0.21 -3.30 -8.30
N LEU A 42 -0.80 -2.99 -7.15
CA LEU A 42 -1.49 -4.00 -6.34
C LEU A 42 -2.74 -4.54 -7.04
N GLU A 43 -3.43 -3.76 -7.86
CA GLU A 43 -4.52 -4.27 -8.70
C GLU A 43 -4.02 -5.39 -9.63
N ARG A 44 -2.87 -5.18 -10.29
CA ARG A 44 -2.23 -6.19 -11.14
C ARG A 44 -1.69 -7.37 -10.33
N ALA A 45 -1.10 -7.13 -9.18
CA ALA A 45 -0.55 -8.18 -8.32
C ALA A 45 -1.65 -9.15 -7.85
N HIS A 46 -2.89 -8.68 -7.64
CA HIS A 46 -3.99 -9.52 -7.17
C HIS A 46 -4.83 -10.16 -8.28
N ASP A 47 -4.29 -10.26 -9.49
CA ASP A 47 -4.97 -10.88 -10.64
C ASP A 47 -5.38 -12.34 -10.40
N LYS A 48 -4.63 -13.08 -9.55
CA LYS A 48 -4.96 -14.47 -9.16
C LYS A 48 -5.32 -14.59 -7.68
N SER A 49 -5.79 -13.50 -7.09
CA SER A 49 -6.10 -13.46 -5.65
C SER A 49 -7.17 -14.47 -5.24
N ASP A 50 -8.03 -14.95 -6.13
CA ASP A 50 -9.01 -16.01 -5.86
C ASP A 50 -8.40 -17.38 -5.54
N LEU A 51 -7.13 -17.60 -5.88
CA LEU A 51 -6.39 -18.82 -5.52
C LEU A 51 -5.89 -18.81 -4.07
N ALA A 52 -5.82 -17.65 -3.42
CA ALA A 52 -5.37 -17.57 -2.04
C ALA A 52 -6.42 -18.12 -1.07
N THR A 53 -5.97 -18.88 -0.08
CA THR A 53 -6.82 -19.26 1.04
C THR A 53 -7.26 -18.02 1.83
N GLU A 54 -8.38 -18.10 2.55
CA GLU A 54 -8.83 -17.00 3.41
C GLU A 54 -7.78 -16.61 4.46
N ARG A 55 -6.99 -17.57 4.95
CA ARG A 55 -5.91 -17.31 5.91
C ARG A 55 -4.79 -16.48 5.30
N GLU A 56 -4.30 -16.85 4.12
CA GLU A 56 -3.25 -16.11 3.40
C GLU A 56 -3.72 -14.71 3.04
N TRP A 57 -4.96 -14.60 2.53
CA TRP A 57 -5.56 -13.32 2.19
C TRP A 57 -5.72 -12.42 3.42
N SER A 58 -6.23 -12.95 4.53
CA SER A 58 -6.37 -12.19 5.78
C SER A 58 -5.02 -11.75 6.33
N THR A 59 -3.99 -12.60 6.25
CA THR A 59 -2.63 -12.26 6.69
C THR A 59 -2.07 -11.12 5.85
N TYR A 60 -2.19 -11.22 4.54
CA TYR A 60 -1.77 -10.18 3.60
C TYR A 60 -2.48 -8.85 3.89
N MET A 61 -3.80 -8.86 4.06
CA MET A 61 -4.58 -7.65 4.35
C MET A 61 -4.17 -7.00 5.68
N ALA A 62 -3.89 -7.79 6.71
CA ALA A 62 -3.41 -7.27 8.00
C ALA A 62 -2.03 -6.61 7.84
N SER A 63 -1.10 -7.23 7.09
CA SER A 63 0.20 -6.64 6.79
C SER A 63 0.11 -5.38 5.95
N LEU A 64 -0.83 -5.32 4.99
CA LEU A 64 -1.09 -4.11 4.20
C LEU A 64 -1.59 -2.96 5.09
N ASP A 65 -2.59 -3.22 5.93
CA ASP A 65 -3.14 -2.21 6.84
C ASP A 65 -2.04 -1.71 7.83
N GLN A 66 -1.20 -2.61 8.36
CA GLN A 66 -0.07 -2.24 9.19
C GLN A 66 0.95 -1.37 8.44
N GLY A 67 1.38 -1.77 7.25
CA GLY A 67 2.39 -1.02 6.50
C GLY A 67 1.88 0.35 6.02
N LEU A 68 0.57 0.50 5.77
CA LEU A 68 -0.05 1.80 5.53
C LEU A 68 -0.02 2.67 6.78
N ALA A 69 -0.30 2.12 7.96
CA ALA A 69 -0.21 2.87 9.22
C ALA A 69 1.22 3.30 9.54
N GLU A 70 2.22 2.45 9.28
CA GLU A 70 3.63 2.78 9.43
C GLU A 70 4.04 3.90 8.45
N LEU A 71 3.61 3.82 7.18
CA LEU A 71 3.86 4.86 6.19
C LEU A 71 3.28 6.23 6.63
N ASP A 72 2.08 6.27 7.18
CA ASP A 72 1.45 7.50 7.71
C ASP A 72 2.29 8.16 8.81
N VAL A 73 2.80 7.35 9.75
CA VAL A 73 3.67 7.80 10.84
C VAL A 73 4.98 8.36 10.29
N GLU A 74 5.62 7.67 9.35
CA GLU A 74 6.90 8.11 8.80
C GLU A 74 6.75 9.34 7.89
N VAL A 75 5.66 9.45 7.13
CA VAL A 75 5.34 10.68 6.37
C VAL A 75 5.12 11.85 7.32
N SER A 76 4.40 11.63 8.43
CA SER A 76 4.22 12.66 9.45
C SER A 76 5.55 13.13 10.04
N ARG A 77 6.44 12.18 10.39
CA ARG A 77 7.78 12.51 10.90
C ARG A 77 8.63 13.27 9.87
N ALA A 78 8.59 12.87 8.61
CA ALA A 78 9.33 13.53 7.54
C ALA A 78 8.79 14.94 7.26
N ALA A 79 7.47 15.12 7.22
CA ALA A 79 6.83 16.41 7.03
C ALA A 79 7.13 17.41 8.17
N GLU A 80 7.32 16.91 9.40
CA GLU A 80 7.73 17.71 10.57
C GLU A 80 9.26 17.97 10.63
N GLY A 81 10.04 17.48 9.67
CA GLY A 81 11.50 17.57 9.67
C GLY A 81 12.18 16.73 10.76
N ARG A 82 11.49 15.70 11.28
CA ARG A 82 11.96 14.80 12.35
C ARG A 82 12.49 13.47 11.83
N ALA A 83 12.33 13.17 10.55
CA ALA A 83 12.88 11.98 9.92
C ALA A 83 14.26 12.25 9.31
N ALA A 84 15.08 11.19 9.19
CA ALA A 84 16.35 11.26 8.47
C ALA A 84 16.20 11.30 6.94
N ARG A 85 14.98 11.05 6.42
CA ARG A 85 14.65 10.96 4.99
C ARG A 85 13.61 12.01 4.60
N SER A 86 13.61 12.42 3.34
CA SER A 86 12.55 13.27 2.77
C SER A 86 11.20 12.53 2.72
N VAL A 87 10.09 13.27 2.56
CA VAL A 87 8.75 12.67 2.40
C VAL A 87 8.71 11.78 1.16
N GLU A 88 9.34 12.21 0.08
CA GLU A 88 9.44 11.47 -1.18
C GLU A 88 10.21 10.15 -1.02
N ASP A 89 11.32 10.16 -0.29
CA ASP A 89 12.10 8.94 0.00
C ASP A 89 11.32 7.97 0.89
N VAL A 90 10.59 8.48 1.90
CA VAL A 90 9.71 7.67 2.75
C VAL A 90 8.62 7.03 1.91
N LEU A 91 7.93 7.82 1.06
CA LEU A 91 6.91 7.31 0.15
C LEU A 91 7.50 6.21 -0.75
N ALA A 92 8.59 6.51 -1.46
CA ALA A 92 9.21 5.56 -2.38
C ALA A 92 9.60 4.25 -1.69
N HIS A 93 10.21 4.31 -0.51
CA HIS A 93 10.65 3.13 0.24
C HIS A 93 9.47 2.26 0.69
N HIS A 94 8.48 2.86 1.35
CA HIS A 94 7.36 2.13 1.93
C HIS A 94 6.39 1.62 0.86
N THR A 95 6.12 2.39 -0.20
CA THR A 95 5.27 1.89 -1.29
C THR A 95 5.92 0.73 -2.04
N SER A 96 7.25 0.76 -2.23
CA SER A 96 7.97 -0.38 -2.84
C SER A 96 7.85 -1.64 -1.98
N ALA A 97 8.02 -1.53 -0.66
CA ALA A 97 7.89 -2.66 0.24
C ALA A 97 6.47 -3.26 0.25
N LEU A 98 5.44 -2.40 0.21
CA LEU A 98 4.03 -2.84 0.11
C LEU A 98 3.73 -3.50 -1.24
N GLU A 99 4.26 -2.97 -2.33
CA GLU A 99 4.15 -3.55 -3.67
C GLU A 99 4.80 -4.94 -3.71
N GLU A 100 6.03 -5.08 -3.20
CA GLU A 100 6.73 -6.36 -3.11
C GLU A 100 5.93 -7.41 -2.33
N ALA A 101 5.27 -7.02 -1.24
CA ALA A 101 4.44 -7.92 -0.46
C ALA A 101 3.24 -8.45 -1.28
N GLY A 102 2.60 -7.60 -2.08
CA GLY A 102 1.53 -8.02 -3.00
C GLY A 102 2.03 -9.00 -4.07
N TRP A 103 3.16 -8.71 -4.71
CA TRP A 103 3.77 -9.61 -5.70
C TRP A 103 4.24 -10.93 -5.08
N ARG A 104 4.73 -10.91 -3.84
CA ARG A 104 5.14 -12.13 -3.14
C ARG A 104 3.97 -13.10 -2.95
N LEU A 105 2.79 -12.58 -2.59
CA LEU A 105 1.56 -13.39 -2.54
C LEU A 105 1.25 -13.98 -3.91
N GLN A 106 1.24 -13.15 -4.97
CA GLN A 106 0.97 -13.64 -6.32
C GLN A 106 1.91 -14.79 -6.74
N PHE A 107 3.21 -14.65 -6.47
CA PHE A 107 4.19 -15.68 -6.81
C PHE A 107 4.06 -16.95 -5.97
N SER A 108 3.65 -16.87 -4.70
CA SER A 108 3.40 -18.07 -3.88
C SER A 108 2.21 -18.87 -4.42
N LEU A 109 1.18 -18.18 -4.93
CA LEU A 109 0.01 -18.82 -5.53
C LEU A 109 0.32 -19.52 -6.86
N THR A 110 1.28 -19.03 -7.63
CA THR A 110 1.68 -19.67 -8.90
C THR A 110 2.56 -20.91 -8.75
N LYS A 111 3.10 -21.15 -7.55
CA LYS A 111 3.97 -22.31 -7.26
C LYS A 111 3.23 -23.46 -6.57
N SER A 112 1.95 -23.27 -6.28
CA SER A 112 1.05 -24.25 -5.66
C SER A 112 0.24 -24.98 -6.72
#